data_AF-A0A285CTE9-F1
#
_entry.id   AF-A0A285CTE9-F1
#
_cell.length_a   1.000
_cell.length_b   1.000
_cell.length_c   1.000
_cell.angle_alpha   90.00
_cell.angle_beta   90.00
_cell.angle_gamma   90.00
#
_symmetry.space_group_name_H-M   'P 1'
#
loop_
_entity.id
_entity.type
_entity.pdbx_description
1 polymer ?
#
loop_
_entity_poly.entity_id
_entity_poly.type
_entity_poly.pdbx_seq_one_letter_code
_entity_poly.pdbx_strand_id
1 'polypeptide(L)'
;MKIQLNASEIANLWTTYMNNLMYIFSIPYYMKKCKDEEIRSIIEFALEISQEIVGNVEKILKQENFPLPFGFTEEDVDLNAPRLYSDQFALIQYNSLGENGLEFYGFSLVNSNRLDVRNFFTHCVSLTTKLYNQSKDLLVKRGLANSAPTIPIPEKADFVHQHGFLTGWFGHRRPLNAIEINQLVFNIRGVAFAGAKLMSYSQIAKSKDLREFFIEVRKCVINTLRYLHHY
;
A
#
# COMPACT_ATOMS: atom_id res chain seq x y z
N MET A 1 9.91 -30.93 -20.56
CA MET A 1 10.72 -29.69 -20.60
C MET A 1 10.49 -28.93 -19.30
N LYS A 2 11.52 -28.62 -18.51
CA LYS A 2 11.37 -27.82 -17.29
C LYS A 2 11.10 -26.36 -17.70
N ILE A 3 9.97 -25.78 -17.29
CA ILE A 3 9.68 -24.37 -17.54
C ILE A 3 10.54 -23.55 -16.58
N GLN A 4 11.46 -22.74 -17.11
CA GLN A 4 12.30 -21.84 -16.32
C GLN A 4 11.49 -20.63 -15.85
N LEU A 5 11.94 -19.98 -14.76
CA LEU A 5 11.38 -18.69 -14.37
C LEU A 5 11.68 -17.67 -15.48
N ASN A 6 10.66 -16.94 -15.90
CA ASN A 6 10.84 -15.82 -16.83
C ASN A 6 11.20 -14.52 -16.09
N ALA A 7 11.58 -13.49 -16.83
CA ALA A 7 12.00 -12.21 -16.25
C ALA A 7 10.93 -11.57 -15.35
N SER A 8 9.65 -11.65 -15.72
CA SER A 8 8.53 -11.14 -14.91
C SER A 8 8.38 -11.91 -13.61
N GLU A 9 8.49 -13.24 -13.64
CA GLU A 9 8.42 -14.08 -12.44
C GLU A 9 9.59 -13.80 -11.49
N ILE A 10 10.81 -13.66 -12.01
CA ILE A 10 11.99 -13.30 -11.22
C ILE A 10 11.81 -11.92 -10.58
N ALA A 11 11.39 -10.91 -11.36
CA ALA A 11 11.17 -9.55 -10.87
C ALA A 11 10.11 -9.50 -9.76
N ASN A 12 9.01 -10.23 -9.94
CA ASN A 12 7.91 -10.26 -8.98
C ASN A 12 8.30 -11.03 -7.71
N LEU A 13 8.99 -12.16 -7.81
CA LEU A 13 9.52 -12.91 -6.66
C LEU A 13 10.54 -12.06 -5.88
N TRP A 14 11.46 -11.40 -6.58
CA TRP A 14 12.43 -10.51 -5.96
C TRP A 14 11.75 -9.37 -5.21
N THR A 15 10.80 -8.69 -5.86
CA THR A 15 10.06 -7.57 -5.24
C THR A 15 9.26 -8.04 -4.03
N THR A 16 8.64 -9.21 -4.12
CA THR A 16 7.92 -9.84 -3.01
C THR A 16 8.86 -10.10 -1.83
N TYR A 17 10.04 -10.67 -2.09
CA TYR A 17 11.04 -10.96 -1.07
C TYR A 17 11.49 -9.69 -0.34
N MET A 18 11.90 -8.66 -1.09
CA MET A 18 12.41 -7.42 -0.53
C MET A 18 11.37 -6.67 0.30
N ASN A 19 10.14 -6.56 -0.22
CA ASN A 19 9.06 -5.88 0.48
C ASN A 19 8.69 -6.59 1.78
N ASN A 20 8.59 -7.93 1.77
CA ASN A 20 8.21 -8.66 2.98
C ASN A 20 9.33 -8.70 4.02
N LEU A 21 10.61 -8.73 3.61
CA LEU A 21 11.71 -8.56 4.57
C LEU A 21 11.67 -7.18 5.24
N MET A 22 11.41 -6.11 4.48
CA MET A 22 11.23 -4.77 5.05
C MET A 22 10.13 -4.75 6.12
N TYR A 23 9.00 -5.44 5.89
CA TYR A 23 7.93 -5.55 6.89
C TYR A 23 8.34 -6.38 8.09
N ILE A 24 8.93 -7.57 7.89
CA ILE A 24 9.38 -8.44 8.97
C ILE A 24 10.30 -7.70 9.94
N PHE A 25 11.27 -6.95 9.43
CA PHE A 25 12.23 -6.25 10.29
C PHE A 25 11.68 -4.95 10.88
N SER A 26 10.71 -4.29 10.23
CA SER A 26 10.09 -3.08 10.79
C SER A 26 8.95 -3.35 11.79
N ILE A 27 8.26 -4.49 11.68
CA ILE A 27 7.12 -4.85 12.55
C ILE A 27 7.48 -4.85 14.05
N PRO A 28 8.62 -5.39 14.51
CA PRO A 28 9.00 -5.35 15.93
C PRO A 28 8.99 -3.94 16.52
N TYR A 29 9.38 -2.91 15.75
CA TYR A 29 9.25 -1.52 16.18
C TYR A 29 7.78 -1.14 16.39
N TYR A 30 6.89 -1.45 15.43
CA TYR A 30 5.47 -1.15 15.56
C TYR A 30 4.83 -1.90 16.74
N MET A 31 5.12 -3.19 16.93
CA MET A 31 4.63 -3.97 18.07
C MET A 31 5.12 -3.40 19.41
N LYS A 32 6.36 -2.91 19.49
CA LYS A 32 6.90 -2.28 20.71
C LYS A 32 6.22 -0.95 21.04
N LYS A 33 5.72 -0.22 20.04
CA LYS A 33 5.10 1.11 20.23
C LYS A 33 3.57 1.09 20.23
N CYS A 34 2.96 0.02 19.72
CA CYS A 34 1.51 -0.16 19.67
C CYS A 34 0.94 -0.40 21.07
N LYS A 35 -0.08 0.36 21.46
CA LYS A 35 -0.78 0.18 22.74
C LYS A 35 -2.17 -0.43 22.60
N ASP A 36 -2.65 -0.53 21.38
CA ASP A 36 -4.01 -0.97 21.08
C ASP A 36 -3.98 -2.44 20.68
N GLU A 37 -4.62 -3.30 21.48
CA GLU A 37 -4.54 -4.75 21.31
C GLU A 37 -5.24 -5.25 20.03
N GLU A 38 -6.35 -4.63 19.61
CA GLU A 38 -7.00 -5.00 18.34
C GLU A 38 -6.08 -4.67 17.14
N ILE A 39 -5.38 -3.53 17.20
CA ILE A 39 -4.42 -3.16 16.16
C ILE A 39 -3.17 -4.04 16.25
N ARG A 40 -2.71 -4.37 17.46
CA ARG A 40 -1.58 -5.27 17.68
C ARG A 40 -1.82 -6.63 17.02
N SER A 41 -3.01 -7.21 17.16
CA SER A 41 -3.36 -8.48 16.52
C SER A 41 -3.27 -8.41 14.99
N ILE A 42 -3.66 -7.29 14.37
CA ILE A 42 -3.50 -7.07 12.91
C ILE A 42 -2.02 -7.02 12.53
N ILE A 43 -1.19 -6.35 13.34
CA ILE A 43 0.26 -6.25 13.12
C ILE A 43 0.93 -7.63 13.22
N GLU A 44 0.53 -8.43 14.21
CA GLU A 44 1.01 -9.80 14.40
C GLU A 44 0.61 -10.68 13.21
N PHE A 45 -0.64 -10.61 12.76
CA PHE A 45 -1.07 -11.32 11.56
C PHE A 45 -0.28 -10.88 10.31
N ALA A 46 0.03 -9.59 10.17
CA ALA A 46 0.87 -9.09 9.09
C ALA A 46 2.30 -9.69 9.14
N LEU A 47 2.85 -9.91 10.34
CA LEU A 47 4.16 -10.55 10.51
C LEU A 47 4.13 -12.01 10.05
N GLU A 48 3.13 -12.75 10.50
CA GLU A 48 2.95 -14.17 10.17
C GLU A 48 2.89 -14.38 8.65
N ILE A 49 2.03 -13.60 7.95
CA ILE A 49 1.91 -13.72 6.50
C ILE A 49 3.20 -13.31 5.78
N SER A 50 3.91 -12.28 6.24
CA SER A 50 5.15 -11.84 5.60
C SER A 50 6.25 -12.90 5.74
N GLN A 51 6.37 -13.54 6.91
CA GLN A 51 7.31 -14.64 7.13
C GLN A 51 7.00 -15.85 6.26
N GLU A 52 5.71 -16.21 6.13
CA GLU A 52 5.28 -17.30 5.26
C GLU A 52 5.61 -17.00 3.78
N ILE A 53 5.29 -15.79 3.33
CA ILE A 53 5.55 -15.35 1.95
C ILE A 53 7.04 -15.40 1.64
N VAL A 54 7.90 -14.85 2.53
CA VAL A 54 9.36 -14.91 2.37
C VAL A 54 9.85 -16.36 2.26
N GLY A 55 9.40 -17.24 3.17
CA GLY A 55 9.78 -18.65 3.14
C GLY A 55 9.37 -19.36 1.84
N ASN A 56 8.24 -18.99 1.24
CA ASN A 56 7.81 -19.54 -0.04
C ASN A 56 8.63 -18.99 -1.22
N VAL A 57 8.98 -17.71 -1.24
CA VAL A 57 9.88 -17.15 -2.26
C VAL A 57 11.24 -17.83 -2.21
N GLU A 58 11.80 -18.02 -1.02
CA GLU A 58 13.09 -18.70 -0.87
C GLU A 58 13.07 -20.12 -1.44
N LYS A 59 11.99 -20.88 -1.18
CA LYS A 59 11.83 -22.23 -1.73
C LYS A 59 11.85 -22.21 -3.26
N ILE A 60 11.10 -21.30 -3.88
CA ILE A 60 11.04 -21.18 -5.35
C ILE A 60 12.41 -20.80 -5.93
N LEU A 61 13.09 -19.80 -5.36
CA LEU A 61 14.41 -19.37 -5.85
C LEU A 61 15.47 -20.46 -5.67
N LYS A 62 15.49 -21.16 -4.51
CA LYS A 62 16.40 -22.28 -4.25
C LYS A 62 16.19 -23.44 -5.23
N GLN A 63 14.94 -23.74 -5.63
CA GLN A 63 14.64 -24.76 -6.65
C GLN A 63 15.18 -24.44 -8.04
N GLU A 64 15.49 -23.17 -8.31
CA GLU A 64 16.12 -22.72 -9.55
C GLU A 64 17.62 -22.48 -9.41
N ASN A 65 18.21 -22.80 -8.25
CA ASN A 65 19.58 -22.42 -7.90
C ASN A 65 19.82 -20.91 -8.07
N PHE A 66 18.77 -20.09 -7.87
CA PHE A 66 18.85 -18.65 -7.94
C PHE A 66 19.29 -18.10 -6.58
N PRO A 67 20.31 -17.23 -6.52
CA PRO A 67 20.80 -16.68 -5.26
C PRO A 67 19.74 -15.81 -4.59
N LEU A 68 19.64 -15.89 -3.26
CA LEU A 68 18.75 -15.01 -2.52
C LEU A 68 19.25 -13.56 -2.59
N PRO A 69 18.36 -12.59 -2.81
CA PRO A 69 18.72 -11.18 -2.74
C PRO A 69 19.23 -10.77 -1.35
N PHE A 70 20.16 -9.82 -1.30
CA PHE A 70 20.49 -9.12 -0.05
C PHE A 70 19.33 -8.19 0.31
N GLY A 71 18.48 -8.63 1.23
CA GLY A 71 17.34 -7.87 1.74
C GLY A 71 17.64 -7.07 3.00
N PHE A 72 16.57 -6.55 3.58
CA PHE A 72 16.60 -5.88 4.89
C PHE A 72 16.98 -6.88 6.00
N THR A 73 17.53 -6.35 7.09
CA THR A 73 17.96 -7.08 8.28
C THR A 73 17.59 -6.31 9.55
N GLU A 74 17.93 -6.87 10.71
CA GLU A 74 17.77 -6.18 12.00
C GLU A 74 18.63 -4.91 12.11
N GLU A 75 19.71 -4.79 11.32
CA GLU A 75 20.58 -3.60 11.30
C GLU A 75 19.89 -2.39 10.65
N ASP A 76 18.85 -2.62 9.85
CA ASP A 76 18.12 -1.59 9.11
C ASP A 76 16.98 -0.95 9.92
N VAL A 77 16.79 -1.36 11.18
CA VAL A 77 15.73 -0.85 12.06
C VAL A 77 16.27 -0.34 13.39
N ASP A 78 15.79 0.85 13.81
CA ASP A 78 16.04 1.39 15.14
C ASP A 78 14.82 1.16 16.06
N LEU A 79 14.87 0.08 16.85
CA LEU A 79 13.82 -0.25 17.83
C LEU A 79 13.74 0.74 19.00
N ASN A 80 14.72 1.62 19.15
CA ASN A 80 14.80 2.62 20.21
C ASN A 80 14.34 4.00 19.75
N ALA A 81 14.08 4.17 18.45
CA ALA A 81 13.50 5.39 17.91
C ALA A 81 12.24 5.82 18.70
N PRO A 82 11.99 7.15 18.80
CA PRO A 82 10.78 7.67 19.44
C PRO A 82 9.55 7.18 18.68
N ARG A 83 8.38 7.22 19.32
CA ARG A 83 7.12 6.83 18.68
C ARG A 83 6.78 7.81 17.55
N LEU A 84 6.97 7.37 16.31
CA LEU A 84 6.69 8.16 15.10
C LEU A 84 5.21 8.17 14.69
N TYR A 85 4.45 7.14 15.06
CA TYR A 85 3.10 6.92 14.59
C TYR A 85 2.12 6.66 15.75
N SER A 86 0.91 7.18 15.62
CA SER A 86 -0.22 6.78 16.46
C SER A 86 -0.71 5.38 16.09
N ASP A 87 -1.43 4.72 16.99
CA ASP A 87 -2.03 3.40 16.69
C ASP A 87 -3.03 3.51 15.53
N GLN A 88 -3.81 4.60 15.47
CA GLN A 88 -4.72 4.87 14.35
C GLN A 88 -3.98 4.95 13.00
N PHE A 89 -2.83 5.62 12.96
CA PHE A 89 -2.02 5.67 11.73
C PHE A 89 -1.40 4.31 11.40
N ALA A 90 -0.99 3.54 12.42
CA ALA A 90 -0.54 2.17 12.21
C ALA A 90 -1.66 1.33 11.56
N LEU A 91 -2.89 1.40 12.06
CA LEU A 91 -4.03 0.71 11.47
C LEU A 91 -4.27 1.11 10.00
N ILE A 92 -4.24 2.41 9.69
CA ILE A 92 -4.34 2.91 8.30
C ILE A 92 -3.20 2.32 7.45
N GLN A 93 -1.98 2.30 7.97
CA GLN A 93 -0.82 1.76 7.28
C GLN A 93 -0.94 0.28 6.96
N TYR A 94 -1.38 -0.56 7.90
CA TYR A 94 -1.55 -1.98 7.66
C TYR A 94 -2.74 -2.28 6.73
N ASN A 95 -3.77 -1.43 6.73
CA ASN A 95 -4.82 -1.50 5.71
C ASN A 95 -4.29 -1.15 4.31
N SER A 96 -3.53 -0.06 4.18
CA SER A 96 -2.87 0.30 2.92
C SER A 96 -1.84 -0.75 2.48
N LEU A 97 -1.18 -1.44 3.41
CA LEU A 97 -0.32 -2.57 3.09
C LEU A 97 -1.13 -3.72 2.46
N GLY A 98 -2.27 -4.07 3.05
CA GLY A 98 -3.20 -5.04 2.47
C GLY A 98 -3.67 -4.63 1.07
N GLU A 99 -4.07 -3.38 0.89
CA GLU A 99 -4.50 -2.82 -0.40
C GLU A 99 -3.41 -2.94 -1.48
N ASN A 100 -2.20 -2.43 -1.20
CA ASN A 100 -1.08 -2.49 -2.14
C ASN A 100 -0.65 -3.94 -2.44
N GLY A 101 -0.68 -4.82 -1.44
CA GLY A 101 -0.38 -6.23 -1.63
C GLY A 101 -1.39 -6.92 -2.55
N LEU A 102 -2.68 -6.59 -2.46
CA LEU A 102 -3.71 -7.13 -3.35
C LEU A 102 -3.46 -6.72 -4.81
N GLU A 103 -3.19 -5.45 -5.03
CA GLU A 103 -2.87 -4.92 -6.37
C GLU A 103 -1.62 -5.60 -6.95
N PHE A 104 -0.54 -5.64 -6.16
CA PHE A 104 0.74 -6.18 -6.61
C PHE A 104 0.70 -7.71 -6.82
N TYR A 105 0.10 -8.48 -5.90
CA TYR A 105 0.02 -9.94 -6.04
C TYR A 105 -1.00 -10.35 -7.11
N GLY A 106 -2.08 -9.60 -7.29
CA GLY A 106 -3.00 -9.78 -8.41
C GLY A 106 -2.31 -9.56 -9.75
N PHE A 107 -1.54 -8.47 -9.87
CA PHE A 107 -0.70 -8.22 -11.05
C PHE A 107 0.35 -9.33 -11.25
N SER A 108 1.02 -9.76 -10.18
CA SER A 108 2.05 -10.79 -10.26
C SER A 108 1.48 -12.15 -10.70
N LEU A 109 0.27 -12.49 -10.24
CA LEU A 109 -0.46 -13.69 -10.64
C LEU A 109 -0.73 -13.71 -12.15
N VAL A 110 -1.28 -12.62 -12.71
CA VAL A 110 -1.60 -12.57 -14.15
C VAL A 110 -0.36 -12.53 -15.05
N ASN A 111 0.79 -12.15 -14.50
CA ASN A 111 2.09 -12.16 -15.19
C ASN A 111 2.92 -13.44 -14.96
N SER A 112 2.34 -14.46 -14.31
CA SER A 112 3.02 -15.73 -14.02
C SER A 112 2.56 -16.84 -14.96
N ASN A 113 3.51 -17.60 -15.51
CA ASN A 113 3.26 -18.69 -16.45
C ASN A 113 3.36 -20.05 -15.76
N ARG A 114 4.35 -20.23 -14.88
CA ARG A 114 4.57 -21.48 -14.16
C ARG A 114 3.49 -21.72 -13.10
N LEU A 115 3.07 -22.98 -12.97
CA LEU A 115 1.98 -23.36 -12.07
C LEU A 115 2.29 -23.11 -10.59
N ASP A 116 3.50 -23.46 -10.14
CA ASP A 116 3.95 -23.24 -8.76
C ASP A 116 3.96 -21.74 -8.40
N VAL A 117 4.42 -20.89 -9.33
CA VAL A 117 4.43 -19.43 -9.16
C VAL A 117 3.01 -18.85 -9.15
N ARG A 118 2.13 -19.31 -10.04
CA ARG A 118 0.71 -18.92 -10.02
C ARG A 118 0.02 -19.34 -8.73
N ASN A 119 0.26 -20.55 -8.25
CA ASN A 119 -0.30 -21.02 -6.99
C ASN A 119 0.21 -20.17 -5.81
N PHE A 120 1.50 -19.83 -5.81
CA PHE A 120 2.09 -18.95 -4.82
C PHE A 120 1.44 -17.56 -4.80
N PHE A 121 1.31 -16.88 -5.95
CA PHE A 121 0.66 -15.56 -5.97
C PHE A 121 -0.84 -15.62 -5.70
N THR A 122 -1.53 -16.69 -6.09
CA THR A 122 -2.94 -16.93 -5.68
C THR A 122 -3.05 -17.01 -4.16
N HIS A 123 -2.12 -17.71 -3.52
CA HIS A 123 -2.06 -17.79 -2.06
C HIS A 123 -1.75 -16.44 -1.41
N CYS A 124 -0.81 -15.66 -1.96
CA CYS A 124 -0.50 -14.32 -1.50
C CYS A 124 -1.71 -13.37 -1.57
N VAL A 125 -2.51 -13.45 -2.65
CA VAL A 125 -3.77 -12.71 -2.78
C VAL A 125 -4.75 -13.10 -1.67
N SER A 126 -4.90 -14.41 -1.39
CA SER A 126 -5.78 -14.90 -0.32
C SER A 126 -5.36 -14.40 1.06
N LEU A 127 -4.07 -14.53 1.43
CA LEU A 127 -3.53 -14.03 2.69
C LEU A 127 -3.73 -12.53 2.85
N THR A 128 -3.39 -11.77 1.80
CA THR A 128 -3.49 -10.31 1.83
C THR A 128 -4.94 -9.82 1.87
N THR A 129 -5.87 -10.55 1.24
CA THR A 129 -7.31 -10.26 1.32
C THR A 129 -7.79 -10.32 2.77
N LYS A 130 -7.33 -11.32 3.54
CA LYS A 130 -7.68 -11.45 4.96
C LYS A 130 -7.15 -10.25 5.76
N LEU A 131 -5.89 -9.87 5.56
CA LEU A 131 -5.28 -8.73 6.24
C LEU A 131 -6.02 -7.42 5.90
N TYR A 132 -6.32 -7.21 4.62
CA TYR A 132 -7.08 -6.04 4.17
C TYR A 132 -8.46 -5.98 4.82
N ASN A 133 -9.23 -7.08 4.80
CA ASN A 133 -10.58 -7.08 5.37
C ASN A 133 -10.57 -6.87 6.89
N GLN A 134 -9.71 -7.58 7.63
CA GLN A 134 -9.63 -7.42 9.09
C GLN A 134 -9.27 -5.98 9.49
N SER A 135 -8.28 -5.39 8.83
CA SER A 135 -7.90 -4.00 9.07
C SER A 135 -8.97 -3.01 8.62
N LYS A 136 -9.66 -3.29 7.51
CA LYS A 136 -10.75 -2.45 6.99
C LYS A 136 -11.96 -2.44 7.94
N ASP A 137 -12.35 -3.60 8.44
CA ASP A 137 -13.46 -3.74 9.39
C ASP A 137 -13.18 -2.94 10.66
N LEU A 138 -11.94 -2.99 11.18
CA LEU A 138 -11.56 -2.20 12.34
C LEU A 138 -11.55 -0.68 12.05
N LEU A 139 -11.09 -0.27 10.86
CA LEU A 139 -11.18 1.13 10.43
C LEU A 139 -12.63 1.63 10.38
N VAL A 140 -13.54 0.82 9.81
CA VAL A 140 -14.97 1.14 9.72
C VAL A 140 -15.58 1.22 11.11
N LYS A 141 -15.36 0.21 11.96
CA LYS A 141 -15.84 0.15 13.36
C LYS A 141 -15.44 1.39 14.16
N ARG A 142 -14.27 1.98 13.86
CA ARG A 142 -13.72 3.16 14.55
C ARG A 142 -14.00 4.50 13.87
N GLY A 143 -14.76 4.51 12.77
CA GLY A 143 -15.03 5.74 12.00
C GLY A 143 -13.79 6.34 11.34
N LEU A 144 -12.73 5.54 11.13
CA LEU A 144 -11.46 5.94 10.50
C LEU A 144 -11.41 5.56 9.01
N ALA A 145 -12.45 4.88 8.51
CA ALA A 145 -12.57 4.59 7.10
C ALA A 145 -12.89 5.88 6.32
N ASN A 146 -11.91 6.41 5.58
CA ASN A 146 -12.04 7.61 4.77
C ASN A 146 -12.90 7.39 3.50
N SER A 147 -14.13 6.90 3.62
CA SER A 147 -15.00 6.55 2.48
C SER A 147 -15.29 7.73 1.55
N ALA A 148 -15.53 7.44 0.27
CA ALA A 148 -16.03 8.44 -0.67
C ALA A 148 -17.40 8.96 -0.19
N PRO A 149 -17.74 10.23 -0.48
CA PRO A 149 -19.06 10.76 -0.15
C PRO A 149 -20.16 9.98 -0.87
N THR A 150 -21.35 9.94 -0.27
CA THR A 150 -22.54 9.42 -0.95
C THR A 150 -22.96 10.37 -2.07
N ILE A 151 -23.40 9.81 -3.19
CA ILE A 151 -24.00 10.56 -4.30
C ILE A 151 -25.50 10.27 -4.38
N PRO A 152 -26.32 11.22 -4.87
CA PRO A 152 -27.74 10.96 -5.10
C PRO A 152 -27.95 9.79 -6.07
N ILE A 153 -28.92 8.92 -5.77
CA ILE A 153 -29.29 7.82 -6.65
C ILE A 153 -30.06 8.41 -7.85
N PRO A 154 -29.62 8.17 -9.10
CA PRO A 154 -30.32 8.68 -10.28
C PRO A 154 -31.67 7.98 -10.47
N GLU A 155 -32.70 8.71 -10.88
CA GLU A 155 -34.05 8.16 -11.13
C GLU A 155 -34.12 7.28 -12.39
N LYS A 156 -33.28 7.57 -13.39
CA LYS A 156 -33.21 6.84 -14.66
C LYS A 156 -31.81 6.93 -15.27
N ALA A 157 -31.51 6.03 -16.20
CA ALA A 157 -30.34 6.17 -17.07
C ALA A 157 -30.50 7.41 -17.98
N ASP A 158 -29.43 8.17 -18.17
CA ASP A 158 -29.38 9.34 -19.05
C ASP A 158 -28.10 9.32 -19.89
N PHE A 159 -28.14 9.97 -21.04
CA PHE A 159 -27.03 10.05 -21.98
C PHE A 159 -26.34 11.41 -21.89
N VAL A 160 -25.07 11.45 -22.30
CA VAL A 160 -24.33 12.69 -22.41
C VAL A 160 -24.78 13.42 -23.68
N HIS A 161 -25.49 14.53 -23.52
CA HIS A 161 -26.01 15.32 -24.65
C HIS A 161 -25.10 16.49 -25.07
N GLN A 162 -24.10 16.82 -24.25
CA GLN A 162 -23.24 17.99 -24.45
C GLN A 162 -21.86 17.57 -24.99
N HIS A 163 -21.46 18.13 -26.14
CA HIS A 163 -20.14 17.87 -26.73
C HIS A 163 -18.98 18.28 -25.80
N GLY A 164 -19.21 19.25 -24.92
CA GLY A 164 -18.25 19.73 -23.91
C GLY A 164 -18.27 18.99 -22.57
N PHE A 165 -18.85 17.79 -22.48
CA PHE A 165 -19.00 17.08 -21.20
C PHE A 165 -17.67 16.78 -20.49
N LEU A 166 -16.58 16.64 -21.26
CA LEU A 166 -15.22 16.46 -20.75
C LEU A 166 -14.44 17.79 -20.65
N THR A 167 -14.98 18.89 -21.19
CA THR A 167 -14.32 20.20 -21.15
C THR A 167 -14.67 20.94 -19.86
N GLY A 168 -13.74 20.97 -18.91
CA GLY A 168 -13.89 21.63 -17.61
C GLY A 168 -12.96 22.81 -17.34
N TRP A 169 -12.14 23.21 -18.33
CA TRP A 169 -11.04 24.17 -18.09
C TRP A 169 -11.49 25.64 -18.24
N PHE A 170 -12.58 25.91 -18.97
CA PHE A 170 -13.18 27.24 -19.11
C PHE A 170 -14.72 27.14 -19.05
N GLY A 171 -15.40 27.91 -18.19
CA GLY A 171 -16.87 27.99 -18.09
C GLY A 171 -17.51 27.24 -16.91
N HIS A 172 -18.83 27.00 -16.96
CA HIS A 172 -19.57 26.26 -15.94
C HIS A 172 -19.14 24.79 -15.91
N ARG A 173 -18.75 24.30 -14.73
CA ARG A 173 -18.35 22.91 -14.51
C ARG A 173 -19.52 22.10 -13.98
N ARG A 174 -19.76 20.94 -14.60
CA ARG A 174 -20.68 19.94 -14.04
C ARG A 174 -20.14 19.38 -12.72
N PRO A 175 -20.99 18.85 -11.84
CA PRO A 175 -20.54 18.05 -10.72
C PRO A 175 -19.68 16.85 -11.16
N LEU A 176 -18.76 16.42 -10.29
CA LEU A 176 -17.99 15.21 -10.48
C LEU A 176 -18.92 13.99 -10.51
N ASN A 177 -18.63 13.05 -11.40
CA ASN A 177 -19.32 11.77 -11.44
C ASN A 177 -18.69 10.77 -10.45
N ALA A 178 -19.33 9.61 -10.25
CA ALA A 178 -18.87 8.60 -9.31
C ALA A 178 -17.43 8.11 -9.57
N ILE A 179 -17.03 7.99 -10.84
CA ILE A 179 -15.68 7.54 -11.24
C ILE A 179 -14.65 8.61 -10.85
N GLU A 180 -14.93 9.87 -11.14
CA GLU A 180 -14.05 11.00 -10.79
C GLU A 180 -13.92 11.16 -9.27
N ILE A 181 -15.03 11.06 -8.53
CA ILE A 181 -15.02 11.10 -7.06
C ILE A 181 -14.18 9.95 -6.50
N ASN A 182 -14.36 8.73 -7.01
CA ASN A 182 -13.58 7.57 -6.57
C ASN A 182 -12.07 7.77 -6.78
N GLN A 183 -11.66 8.22 -7.97
CA GLN A 183 -10.26 8.49 -8.29
C GLN A 183 -9.68 9.63 -7.44
N LEU A 184 -10.46 10.69 -7.23
CA LEU A 184 -10.06 11.82 -6.39
C LEU A 184 -9.82 11.37 -4.94
N VAL A 185 -10.75 10.59 -4.37
CA VAL A 185 -10.62 10.07 -3.00
C VAL A 185 -9.42 9.14 -2.86
N PHE A 186 -9.18 8.26 -3.83
CA PHE A 186 -7.99 7.39 -3.86
C PHE A 186 -6.69 8.22 -3.83
N ASN A 187 -6.59 9.22 -4.71
CA ASN A 187 -5.40 10.07 -4.80
C ASN A 187 -5.18 10.91 -3.53
N ILE A 188 -6.23 11.49 -2.95
CA ILE A 188 -6.13 12.28 -1.71
C ILE A 188 -5.62 11.41 -0.56
N ARG A 189 -6.12 10.17 -0.42
CA ARG A 189 -5.65 9.23 0.61
C ARG A 189 -4.17 8.91 0.42
N GLY A 190 -3.75 8.61 -0.81
CA GLY A 190 -2.35 8.33 -1.14
C GLY A 190 -1.42 9.50 -0.80
N VAL A 191 -1.81 10.72 -1.17
CA VAL A 191 -1.04 11.95 -0.88
C VAL A 191 -0.95 12.21 0.63
N ALA A 192 -2.04 12.05 1.37
CA ALA A 192 -2.05 12.21 2.82
C ALA A 192 -1.12 11.19 3.51
N PHE A 193 -1.18 9.93 3.07
CA PHE A 193 -0.34 8.85 3.57
C PHE A 193 1.15 9.11 3.28
N ALA A 194 1.50 9.47 2.05
CA ALA A 194 2.86 9.81 1.66
C ALA A 194 3.38 11.03 2.43
N GLY A 195 2.55 12.07 2.60
CA GLY A 195 2.90 13.25 3.39
C GLY A 195 3.21 12.96 4.85
N ALA A 196 2.50 12.00 5.46
CA ALA A 196 2.77 11.54 6.83
C ALA A 196 4.08 10.73 6.90
N LYS A 197 4.33 9.83 5.95
CA LYS A 197 5.58 9.07 5.85
C LYS A 197 6.80 9.98 5.69
N LEU A 198 6.75 10.93 4.75
CA LEU A 198 7.84 11.90 4.52
C LEU A 198 8.11 12.77 5.76
N MET A 199 7.07 13.17 6.48
CA MET A 199 7.24 13.86 7.76
C MET A 199 7.99 13.00 8.76
N SER A 200 7.62 11.72 8.91
CA SER A 200 8.31 10.81 9.83
C SER A 200 9.79 10.62 9.48
N TYR A 201 10.12 10.49 8.18
CA TYR A 201 11.50 10.34 7.73
C TYR A 201 12.32 11.61 8.02
N SER A 202 11.74 12.79 7.82
CA SER A 202 12.41 14.05 8.16
C SER A 202 12.74 14.17 9.66
N GLN A 203 11.90 13.61 10.55
CA GLN A 203 12.12 13.66 12.00
C GLN A 203 13.30 12.80 12.45
N ILE A 204 13.57 11.68 11.75
CA ILE A 204 14.61 10.72 12.12
C ILE A 204 15.86 10.80 11.25
N ALA A 205 15.82 11.55 10.15
CA ALA A 205 16.96 11.74 9.27
C ALA A 205 18.13 12.38 10.03
N LYS A 206 19.26 11.65 10.07
CA LYS A 206 20.53 12.13 10.64
C LYS A 206 21.18 13.21 9.76
N SER A 207 21.09 13.05 8.44
CA SER A 207 21.59 14.02 7.48
C SER A 207 20.64 15.21 7.34
N LYS A 208 21.21 16.42 7.37
CA LYS A 208 20.49 17.66 7.12
C LYS A 208 19.91 17.68 5.70
N ASP A 209 20.71 17.29 4.71
CA ASP A 209 20.30 17.26 3.29
C ASP A 209 19.11 16.31 3.08
N LEU A 210 19.13 15.13 3.72
CA LEU A 210 17.99 14.19 3.65
C LEU A 210 16.75 14.75 4.35
N ARG A 211 16.92 15.41 5.49
CA ARG A 211 15.81 16.05 6.20
C ARG A 211 15.15 17.12 5.33
N GLU A 212 15.94 18.00 4.73
CA GLU A 212 15.46 19.06 3.84
C GLU A 212 14.79 18.46 2.59
N PHE A 213 15.40 17.44 2.00
CA PHE A 213 14.81 16.69 0.88
C PHE A 213 13.41 16.15 1.22
N PHE A 214 13.24 15.44 2.34
CA PHE A 214 11.93 14.91 2.73
C PHE A 214 10.89 16.00 2.98
N ILE A 215 11.30 17.14 3.55
CA ILE A 215 10.43 18.30 3.76
C ILE A 215 9.98 18.89 2.42
N GLU A 216 10.89 19.08 1.47
CA GLU A 216 10.57 19.64 0.15
C GLU A 216 9.70 18.70 -0.68
N VAL A 217 10.00 17.39 -0.69
CA VAL A 217 9.15 16.39 -1.36
C VAL A 217 7.76 16.37 -0.73
N ARG A 218 7.65 16.45 0.60
CA ARG A 218 6.35 16.54 1.28
C ARG A 218 5.56 17.77 0.84
N LYS A 219 6.19 18.93 0.73
CA LYS A 219 5.54 20.16 0.23
C LYS A 219 5.04 19.96 -1.21
N CYS A 220 5.86 19.38 -2.08
CA CYS A 220 5.49 19.09 -3.46
C CYS A 220 4.25 18.17 -3.54
N VAL A 221 4.31 17.04 -2.81
CA VAL A 221 3.23 16.05 -2.75
C VAL A 221 1.94 16.68 -2.20
N ILE A 222 1.99 17.44 -1.11
CA ILE A 222 0.80 18.11 -0.56
C ILE A 222 0.26 19.20 -1.50
N ASN A 223 1.13 19.92 -2.24
CA ASN A 223 0.70 20.93 -3.19
C ASN A 223 -0.11 20.34 -4.35
N THR A 224 0.06 19.04 -4.69
CA THR A 224 -0.79 18.38 -5.69
C THR A 224 -2.28 18.44 -5.30
N LEU A 225 -2.60 18.41 -3.99
CA LEU A 225 -3.98 18.55 -3.51
C LEU A 225 -4.60 19.91 -3.86
N ARG A 226 -3.79 20.98 -3.93
CA ARG A 226 -4.28 22.30 -4.30
C ARG A 226 -4.75 22.33 -5.75
N TYR A 227 -4.05 21.62 -6.64
CA TYR A 227 -4.50 21.46 -8.02
C TYR A 227 -5.76 20.58 -8.11
N LEU A 228 -5.92 19.61 -7.21
CA LEU A 228 -7.14 18.81 -7.11
C LEU A 228 -8.36 19.62 -6.62
N HIS A 229 -8.16 20.67 -5.82
CA HIS A 229 -9.22 21.59 -5.40
C HIS A 229 -9.71 22.50 -6.52
N HIS A 230 -8.96 22.59 -7.64
CA HIS A 230 -9.37 23.29 -8.85
C HIS A 230 -10.05 22.36 -9.85
N TYR A 231 -10.65 21.24 -9.42
CA TYR A 231 -11.57 20.42 -10.22
C TYR A 231 -13.01 20.71 -9.84
#